data_AF-A0A1A8DCW6-F1
#
_entry.id   AF-A0A1A8DCW6-F1
#
_cell.length_a   1.000
_cell.length_b   1.000
_cell.length_c   1.000
_cell.angle_alpha   90.00
_cell.angle_beta   90.00
_cell.angle_gamma   90.00
#
_symmetry.space_group_name_H-M   'P 1'
#
loop_
_entity.id
_entity.type
_entity.pdbx_description
1 polymer ?
#
loop_
_entity_poly.entity_id
_entity_poly.type
_entity_poly.pdbx_seq_one_letter_code
_entity_poly.pdbx_strand_id
1 'polypeptide(L)'
;LALGGNTGNPLYDFFIGRELNPRIGNFDLKYMCELRPGLIGWVVINLGMLMKEVELRGSPSLAMILVNSFQLLYVADALWNEEAVLSTMDIVHDGFGFMLVFGDLAWVPFTYSLQAAFLVGHPQALTLLKAAAIVALNGIGYYIFRKSNSQKNQFRRDPTHPSVAGLETIATAMG
;
A
#
# COMPACT_ATOMS: atom_id res chain seq x y z
N LEU A 1 -5.27 10.56 22.13
CA LEU A 1 -6.02 9.30 22.34
C LEU A 1 -6.99 9.16 21.18
N ALA A 2 -7.08 7.99 20.57
CA ALA A 2 -8.02 7.77 19.49
C ALA A 2 -9.46 7.83 20.03
N LEU A 3 -10.35 8.54 19.32
CA LEU A 3 -11.74 8.72 19.76
C LEU A 3 -12.49 7.37 19.82
N GLY A 4 -12.17 6.45 18.90
CA GLY A 4 -12.78 5.12 18.82
C GLY A 4 -12.35 4.14 19.91
N GLY A 5 -11.24 4.37 20.61
CA GLY A 5 -10.68 3.44 21.59
C GLY A 5 -11.12 3.68 23.04
N ASN A 6 -12.09 4.56 23.31
CA ASN A 6 -12.52 4.91 24.67
C ASN A 6 -13.96 4.46 24.96
N THR A 7 -14.30 3.21 24.64
CA THR A 7 -15.67 2.69 24.82
C THR A 7 -15.91 2.09 26.19
N GLY A 8 -14.86 1.80 26.96
CA GLY A 8 -14.95 1.14 28.26
C GLY A 8 -15.10 -0.38 28.15
N ASN A 9 -15.14 -0.94 26.93
CA ASN A 9 -15.06 -2.37 26.66
C ASN A 9 -13.60 -2.75 26.35
N PRO A 10 -12.90 -3.50 27.22
CA PRO A 10 -11.49 -3.84 27.04
C PRO A 10 -11.17 -4.58 25.72
N LEU A 11 -12.09 -5.43 25.24
CA LEU A 11 -11.88 -6.19 24.00
C LEU A 11 -11.98 -5.29 22.76
N TYR A 12 -12.94 -4.37 22.76
CA TYR A 12 -13.13 -3.44 21.66
C TYR A 12 -12.00 -2.39 21.63
N ASP A 13 -11.65 -1.86 22.80
CA ASP A 13 -10.56 -0.89 22.95
C ASP A 13 -9.19 -1.49 22.59
N PHE A 14 -9.00 -2.81 22.78
CA PHE A 14 -7.82 -3.53 22.28
C PHE A 14 -7.82 -3.70 20.75
N PHE A 15 -8.99 -3.98 20.17
CA PHE A 15 -9.12 -4.18 18.72
C PHE A 15 -8.89 -2.90 17.93
N ILE A 16 -9.54 -1.80 18.34
CA ILE A 16 -9.42 -0.48 17.69
C ILE A 16 -8.15 0.26 18.12
N GLY A 17 -7.71 0.08 19.35
CA GLY A 17 -6.54 0.75 19.90
C GLY A 17 -6.88 2.07 20.59
N ARG A 18 -6.37 2.25 21.81
CA ARG A 18 -6.55 3.46 22.63
C ARG A 18 -5.63 4.60 22.21
N GLU A 19 -4.40 4.26 21.88
CA GLU A 19 -3.36 5.22 21.56
C GLU A 19 -3.37 5.53 20.07
N LEU A 20 -3.32 6.80 19.70
CA LEU A 20 -3.39 7.22 18.30
C LEU A 20 -2.10 6.86 17.56
N ASN A 21 -0.96 7.24 18.13
CA ASN A 21 0.39 7.03 17.60
C ASN A 21 1.32 6.65 18.76
N PRO A 22 1.41 5.35 19.13
CA PRO A 22 2.28 4.93 20.20
C PRO A 22 3.74 5.06 19.78
N ARG A 23 4.56 5.67 20.64
CA ARG A 23 5.95 5.98 20.35
C ARG A 23 6.90 5.37 21.36
N ILE A 24 7.96 4.75 20.87
CA ILE A 24 9.12 4.34 21.67
C ILE A 24 10.23 5.36 21.39
N GLY A 25 10.30 6.42 22.20
CA GLY A 25 11.17 7.56 21.94
C GLY A 25 10.77 8.28 20.65
N ASN A 26 11.68 8.34 19.67
CA ASN A 26 11.42 8.94 18.35
C ASN A 26 10.81 7.95 17.34
N PHE A 27 10.59 6.69 17.73
CA PHE A 27 10.08 5.64 16.85
C PHE A 27 8.55 5.60 16.91
N ASP A 28 7.89 5.98 15.83
CA ASP A 28 6.43 5.88 15.68
C ASP A 28 6.06 4.48 15.17
N LEU A 29 5.49 3.67 16.07
CA LEU A 29 5.21 2.25 15.80
C LEU A 29 4.21 2.07 14.66
N LYS A 30 3.23 2.97 14.58
CA LYS A 30 2.15 2.89 13.60
C LYS A 30 2.66 3.13 12.20
N TYR A 31 3.33 4.26 12.01
CA TYR A 31 3.97 4.61 10.75
C TYR A 31 5.00 3.55 10.31
N MET A 32 5.73 2.98 11.27
CA MET A 32 6.67 1.91 10.98
C MET A 32 5.98 0.64 10.52
N CYS A 33 4.95 0.16 11.24
CA CYS A 33 4.20 -1.04 10.89
C CYS A 33 3.50 -0.93 9.53
N GLU A 34 2.88 0.22 9.26
CA GLU A 34 2.09 0.47 8.04
C GLU A 34 2.97 0.42 6.78
N LEU A 35 4.17 1.03 6.82
CA LEU A 35 4.96 1.18 5.61
C LEU A 35 6.04 0.11 5.42
N ARG A 36 6.73 -0.32 6.47
CA ARG A 36 7.99 -1.07 6.31
C ARG A 36 7.81 -2.58 6.40
N PRO A 37 7.51 -3.19 7.55
CA PRO A 37 7.47 -4.64 7.69
C PRO A 37 6.37 -5.26 6.82
N GLY A 38 5.22 -4.60 6.66
CA GLY A 38 4.13 -5.07 5.80
C GLY A 38 4.48 -5.04 4.30
N LEU A 39 4.78 -3.86 3.75
CA LEU A 39 5.05 -3.71 2.31
C LEU A 39 6.38 -4.35 1.88
N ILE A 40 7.45 -4.23 2.68
CA ILE A 40 8.72 -4.89 2.36
C ILE A 40 8.55 -6.40 2.48
N GLY A 41 7.86 -6.88 3.54
CA GLY A 41 7.55 -8.30 3.70
C GLY A 41 6.78 -8.88 2.52
N TRP A 42 5.81 -8.14 1.98
CA TRP A 42 5.09 -8.50 0.77
C TRP A 42 6.02 -8.71 -0.43
N VAL A 43 6.95 -7.78 -0.68
CA VAL A 43 7.95 -7.92 -1.76
C VAL A 43 8.83 -9.15 -1.55
N VAL A 44 9.29 -9.39 -0.32
CA VAL A 44 10.13 -10.57 -0.01
C VAL A 44 9.39 -11.87 -0.29
N ILE A 45 8.11 -11.97 0.10
CA ILE A 45 7.29 -13.15 -0.17
C ILE A 45 7.13 -13.37 -1.68
N ASN A 46 6.85 -12.32 -2.45
CA ASN A 46 6.72 -12.41 -3.89
C ASN A 46 8.01 -12.87 -4.58
N LEU A 47 9.16 -12.34 -4.17
CA LEU A 47 10.46 -12.79 -4.66
C LEU A 47 10.71 -14.26 -4.30
N GLY A 48 10.32 -14.69 -3.10
CA GLY A 48 10.34 -16.11 -2.71
C GLY A 48 9.49 -16.99 -3.64
N MET A 49 8.28 -16.54 -3.99
CA MET A 49 7.39 -17.24 -4.93
C MET A 49 7.95 -17.29 -6.35
N LEU A 50 8.54 -16.18 -6.82
CA LEU A 50 9.25 -16.12 -8.10
C LEU A 50 10.40 -17.14 -8.14
N MET A 51 11.26 -17.15 -7.11
CA MET A 51 12.35 -18.11 -6.99
C MET A 51 11.83 -19.55 -6.95
N LYS A 52 10.71 -19.80 -6.27
CA LYS A 52 10.11 -21.13 -6.23
C LYS A 52 9.61 -21.60 -7.59
N GLU A 53 9.02 -20.70 -8.39
CA GLU A 53 8.64 -21.02 -9.76
C GLU A 53 9.87 -21.37 -10.62
N VAL A 54 10.96 -20.61 -10.49
CA VAL A 54 12.21 -20.88 -11.20
C VAL A 54 12.79 -22.24 -10.82
N GLU A 55 12.80 -22.59 -9.54
CA GLU A 55 13.28 -23.89 -9.06
C GLU A 55 12.48 -25.06 -9.66
N LEU A 56 11.15 -24.91 -9.76
CA LEU A 56 10.27 -25.98 -10.25
C LEU A 56 10.28 -26.13 -11.78
N ARG A 57 10.55 -25.04 -12.53
CA ARG A 57 10.31 -24.98 -13.98
C ARG A 57 11.54 -24.54 -14.80
N GLY A 58 12.64 -24.19 -14.16
CA GLY A 58 13.87 -23.70 -14.78
C GLY A 58 13.82 -22.24 -15.26
N SER A 59 12.64 -21.66 -15.48
CA SER A 59 12.48 -20.26 -15.89
C SER A 59 11.20 -19.64 -15.32
N PRO A 60 11.22 -18.34 -14.96
CA PRO A 60 10.03 -17.65 -14.46
C PRO A 60 9.04 -17.39 -15.60
N SER A 61 7.74 -17.52 -15.32
CA SER A 61 6.70 -17.23 -16.31
C SER A 61 6.59 -15.72 -16.56
N LEU A 62 6.18 -15.32 -17.78
CA LEU A 62 5.94 -13.90 -18.10
C LEU A 62 4.91 -13.28 -17.13
N ALA A 63 3.90 -14.05 -16.74
CA ALA A 63 2.89 -13.65 -15.76
C ALA A 63 3.51 -13.29 -14.40
N MET A 64 4.42 -14.14 -13.92
CA MET A 64 5.08 -13.96 -12.62
C MET A 64 5.99 -12.74 -12.61
N ILE A 65 6.74 -12.53 -13.70
CA ILE A 65 7.59 -11.35 -13.87
C ILE A 65 6.73 -10.08 -13.82
N LEU A 66 5.62 -10.06 -14.56
CA LEU A 66 4.72 -8.89 -14.57
C LEU A 66 4.12 -8.60 -13.20
N VAL A 67 3.59 -9.61 -12.50
CA VAL A 67 3.02 -9.44 -11.15
C VAL A 67 4.08 -8.90 -10.18
N ASN A 68 5.26 -9.53 -10.13
CA ASN A 68 6.35 -9.07 -9.27
C ASN A 68 6.79 -7.65 -9.61
N SER A 69 6.89 -7.31 -10.89
CA SER A 69 7.34 -5.99 -11.35
C SER A 69 6.34 -4.91 -10.97
N PHE A 70 5.04 -5.12 -11.20
CA PHE A 70 4.01 -4.14 -10.85
C PHE A 70 3.89 -3.94 -9.34
N GLN A 71 3.93 -5.03 -8.57
CA GLN A 71 3.86 -4.96 -7.11
C GLN A 71 5.12 -4.30 -6.53
N LEU A 72 6.31 -4.59 -7.08
CA LEU A 72 7.55 -3.92 -6.70
C LEU A 72 7.52 -2.42 -7.02
N LEU A 73 7.05 -2.03 -8.21
CA LEU A 73 6.90 -0.61 -8.57
C LEU A 73 5.93 0.11 -7.63
N TYR A 74 4.82 -0.54 -7.26
CA TYR A 74 3.86 0.02 -6.32
C TYR A 74 4.49 0.24 -4.93
N VAL A 75 5.18 -0.77 -4.38
CA VAL A 75 5.85 -0.65 -3.07
C VAL A 75 6.98 0.38 -3.13
N ALA A 76 7.74 0.44 -4.21
CA ALA A 76 8.78 1.43 -4.41
C ALA A 76 8.21 2.86 -4.46
N ASP A 77 7.09 3.09 -5.18
CA ASP A 77 6.43 4.41 -5.19
C ASP A 77 5.89 4.78 -3.81
N ALA A 78 5.34 3.82 -3.05
CA ALA A 78 4.88 4.04 -1.69
C ALA A 78 6.04 4.47 -0.75
N LEU A 79 7.19 3.77 -0.82
CA LEU A 79 8.38 4.11 -0.04
C LEU A 79 9.01 5.45 -0.47
N TRP A 80 8.98 5.78 -1.76
CA TRP A 80 9.50 7.06 -2.26
C TRP A 80 8.63 8.25 -1.82
N ASN A 81 7.32 8.02 -1.63
CA ASN A 81 6.36 9.06 -1.25
C ASN A 81 5.80 8.83 0.15
N GLU A 82 6.68 8.44 1.05
CA GLU A 82 6.42 8.18 2.45
C GLU A 82 5.76 9.40 3.15
N GLU A 83 6.05 10.63 2.71
CA GLU A 83 5.37 11.85 3.19
C GLU A 83 3.84 11.84 2.98
N ALA A 84 3.37 11.23 1.88
CA ALA A 84 1.94 11.19 1.58
C ALA A 84 1.17 10.29 2.55
N VAL A 85 1.84 9.25 3.07
CA VAL A 85 1.25 8.29 4.03
C VAL A 85 0.97 8.98 5.37
N LEU A 86 1.76 9.97 5.78
CA LEU A 86 1.50 10.74 7.00
C LEU A 86 0.16 11.50 6.99
N SER A 87 -0.46 11.65 5.82
CA SER A 87 -1.76 12.32 5.64
C SER A 87 -2.95 11.36 5.49
N THR A 88 -2.74 10.05 5.66
CA THR A 88 -3.80 9.04 5.55
C THR A 88 -4.71 9.07 6.78
N MET A 89 -5.94 8.59 6.60
CA MET A 89 -6.90 8.47 7.70
C MET A 89 -6.37 7.56 8.80
N ASP A 90 -5.73 6.47 8.39
CA ASP A 90 -5.14 5.46 9.26
C ASP A 90 -4.17 6.13 10.22
N ILE A 91 -3.19 6.91 9.75
CA ILE A 91 -2.25 7.67 10.59
C ILE A 91 -2.94 8.75 11.46
N VAL A 92 -3.83 9.55 10.88
CA VAL A 92 -4.31 10.79 11.52
C VAL A 92 -5.45 10.56 12.51
N HIS A 93 -6.33 9.59 12.26
CA HIS A 93 -7.59 9.44 12.99
C HIS A 93 -7.73 8.10 13.73
N ASP A 94 -7.17 7.01 13.20
CA ASP A 94 -7.41 5.68 13.74
C ASP A 94 -6.44 5.32 14.88
N GLY A 95 -6.91 4.54 15.85
CA GLY A 95 -6.07 4.06 16.93
C GLY A 95 -5.11 2.96 16.47
N PHE A 96 -3.93 2.87 17.07
CA PHE A 96 -3.04 1.73 16.89
C PHE A 96 -3.51 0.55 17.75
N GLY A 97 -4.41 -0.25 17.19
CA GLY A 97 -4.96 -1.45 17.80
C GLY A 97 -4.59 -2.74 17.05
N PHE A 98 -5.12 -3.86 17.53
CA PHE A 98 -4.92 -5.16 16.87
C PHE A 98 -5.38 -5.17 15.41
N MET A 99 -6.45 -4.46 15.07
CA MET A 99 -6.96 -4.37 13.70
C MET A 99 -5.91 -3.84 12.72
N LEU A 100 -5.30 -2.69 13.04
CA LEU A 100 -4.26 -2.10 12.19
C LEU A 100 -3.01 -2.99 12.15
N VAL A 101 -2.52 -3.44 13.31
CA VAL A 101 -1.32 -4.29 13.37
C VAL A 101 -1.50 -5.59 12.58
N PHE A 102 -2.65 -6.25 12.69
CA PHE A 102 -2.94 -7.45 11.92
C PHE A 102 -3.10 -7.14 10.43
N GLY A 103 -3.77 -6.03 10.10
CA GLY A 103 -3.90 -5.52 8.73
C GLY A 103 -2.53 -5.36 8.07
N ASP A 104 -1.65 -4.61 8.70
CA ASP A 104 -0.34 -4.25 8.16
C ASP A 104 0.62 -5.45 8.07
N LEU A 105 0.70 -6.26 9.13
CA LEU A 105 1.72 -7.31 9.25
C LEU A 105 1.31 -8.67 8.69
N ALA A 106 0.00 -8.98 8.68
CA ALA A 106 -0.48 -10.31 8.31
C ALA A 106 -1.45 -10.26 7.13
N TRP A 107 -2.35 -9.28 7.06
CA TRP A 107 -3.29 -9.24 5.95
C TRP A 107 -2.61 -8.84 4.65
N VAL A 108 -1.93 -7.69 4.62
CA VAL A 108 -1.29 -7.15 3.41
C VAL A 108 -0.29 -8.14 2.79
N PRO A 109 0.76 -8.61 3.50
CA PRO A 109 1.78 -9.43 2.87
C PRO A 109 1.27 -10.78 2.37
N PHE A 110 0.35 -11.43 3.09
CA PHE A 110 -0.10 -12.78 2.75
C PHE A 110 -1.27 -12.81 1.77
N THR A 111 -2.15 -11.80 1.78
CA THR A 111 -3.25 -11.74 0.81
C THR A 111 -2.80 -11.13 -0.52
N TYR A 112 -1.90 -10.15 -0.50
CA TYR A 112 -1.46 -9.48 -1.74
C TYR A 112 -0.39 -10.30 -2.47
N SER A 113 0.17 -11.35 -1.85
CA SER A 113 1.03 -12.34 -2.50
C SER A 113 0.25 -13.49 -3.14
N LEU A 114 -1.08 -13.54 -3.01
CA LEU A 114 -1.89 -14.67 -3.50
C LEU A 114 -1.77 -14.88 -5.01
N GLN A 115 -1.63 -13.80 -5.79
CA GLN A 115 -1.47 -13.89 -7.25
C GLN A 115 -0.17 -14.61 -7.60
N ALA A 116 0.94 -14.27 -6.92
CA ALA A 116 2.21 -14.95 -7.09
C ALA A 116 2.12 -16.41 -6.63
N ALA A 117 1.55 -16.68 -5.44
CA ALA A 117 1.35 -18.04 -4.94
C ALA A 117 0.50 -18.89 -5.90
N PHE A 118 -0.56 -18.33 -6.47
CA PHE A 118 -1.43 -19.00 -7.43
C PHE A 118 -0.66 -19.38 -8.71
N LEU A 119 0.19 -18.49 -9.23
CA LEU A 119 1.01 -18.75 -10.43
C LEU A 119 2.07 -19.83 -10.19
N VAL A 120 2.59 -19.97 -8.97
CA VAL A 120 3.46 -21.09 -8.61
C VAL A 120 2.71 -22.42 -8.75
N GLY A 121 1.46 -22.51 -8.31
CA GLY A 121 0.65 -23.74 -8.44
C GLY A 121 0.06 -23.96 -9.85
N HIS A 122 -0.30 -22.88 -10.55
CA HIS A 122 -1.04 -22.89 -11.81
C HIS A 122 -0.30 -22.08 -12.87
N PRO A 123 0.64 -22.69 -13.60
CA PRO A 123 1.36 -22.00 -14.66
C PRO A 123 0.39 -21.63 -15.78
N GLN A 124 0.32 -20.34 -16.09
CA GLN A 124 -0.49 -19.82 -17.19
C GLN A 124 0.43 -19.22 -18.25
N ALA A 125 0.37 -19.76 -19.46
CA ALA A 125 1.07 -19.18 -20.60
C ALA A 125 0.34 -17.91 -21.06
N LEU A 126 0.92 -16.75 -20.79
CA LEU A 126 0.41 -15.50 -21.35
C LEU A 126 0.95 -15.27 -22.75
N THR A 127 0.04 -15.06 -23.70
CA THR A 127 0.39 -14.54 -25.02
C THR A 127 0.86 -13.09 -24.90
N LEU A 128 1.80 -12.68 -25.75
CA LEU A 128 2.37 -11.34 -25.75
C LEU A 128 1.31 -10.22 -25.85
N LEU A 129 0.23 -10.45 -26.61
CA LEU A 129 -0.88 -9.51 -26.74
C LEU A 129 -1.61 -9.28 -25.40
N LYS A 130 -1.86 -10.34 -24.63
CA LYS A 130 -2.50 -10.24 -23.31
C LYS A 130 -1.58 -9.53 -22.32
N ALA A 131 -0.28 -9.85 -22.34
CA ALA A 131 0.71 -9.17 -21.53
C ALA A 131 0.77 -7.66 -21.85
N ALA A 132 0.79 -7.28 -23.13
CA ALA A 132 0.78 -5.88 -23.55
C ALA A 132 -0.49 -5.13 -23.08
N ALA A 133 -1.66 -5.76 -23.19
CA ALA A 133 -2.92 -5.18 -22.71
C ALA A 133 -2.89 -4.95 -21.18
N ILE A 134 -2.36 -5.90 -20.41
CA ILE A 134 -2.21 -5.77 -18.95
C ILE A 134 -1.25 -4.64 -18.59
N VAL A 135 -0.10 -4.55 -19.28
CA VAL A 135 0.87 -3.47 -19.08
C VAL A 135 0.25 -2.11 -19.39
N ALA A 136 -0.49 -1.99 -20.50
CA ALA A 136 -1.16 -0.75 -20.87
C ALA A 136 -2.21 -0.35 -19.81
N LEU A 137 -3.02 -1.30 -19.33
CA LEU A 137 -4.00 -1.06 -18.29
C LEU A 137 -3.34 -0.59 -16.99
N ASN A 138 -2.27 -1.27 -16.55
CA ASN A 138 -1.53 -0.92 -15.35
C ASN A 138 -0.88 0.47 -15.48
N GLY A 139 -0.27 0.78 -16.63
CA GLY A 139 0.37 2.07 -16.89
C GLY A 139 -0.63 3.24 -16.91
N ILE A 140 -1.80 3.07 -17.53
CA ILE A 140 -2.87 4.08 -17.51
C ILE A 140 -3.37 4.30 -16.07
N GLY A 141 -3.63 3.22 -15.34
CA GLY A 141 -4.05 3.28 -13.95
C GLY A 141 -3.02 3.99 -13.06
N TYR A 142 -1.74 3.65 -13.22
CA TYR A 142 -0.64 4.29 -12.49
C TYR A 142 -0.52 5.78 -12.83
N TYR A 143 -0.63 6.15 -14.11
CA TYR A 143 -0.61 7.56 -14.52
C TYR A 143 -1.73 8.37 -13.87
N ILE A 144 -2.96 7.86 -13.90
CA ILE A 144 -4.12 8.53 -13.27
C ILE A 144 -3.90 8.64 -11.76
N PHE A 145 -3.56 7.53 -11.10
CA PHE A 145 -3.31 7.48 -9.65
C PHE A 145 -2.26 8.49 -9.22
N ARG A 146 -1.12 8.51 -9.92
CA ARG A 146 0.01 9.37 -9.59
C ARG A 146 -0.30 10.84 -9.84
N LYS A 147 -0.94 11.16 -10.97
CA LYS A 147 -1.31 12.54 -11.32
C LYS A 147 -2.34 13.10 -10.34
N SER A 148 -3.37 12.33 -10.00
CA SER A 148 -4.37 12.76 -9.02
C SER A 148 -3.77 12.97 -7.62
N ASN A 149 -2.90 12.07 -7.16
CA ASN A 149 -2.25 12.26 -5.85
C ASN A 149 -1.25 13.43 -5.85
N SER A 150 -0.51 13.63 -6.93
CA SER A 150 0.38 14.79 -7.06
C SER A 150 -0.40 16.10 -7.08
N GLN A 151 -1.55 16.16 -7.75
CA GLN A 151 -2.42 17.34 -7.74
C GLN A 151 -2.98 17.61 -6.34
N LYS A 152 -3.48 16.58 -5.65
CA LYS A 152 -3.96 16.68 -4.27
C LYS A 152 -2.87 17.18 -3.32
N ASN A 153 -1.66 16.62 -3.43
CA ASN A 153 -0.54 17.01 -2.59
C ASN A 153 -0.08 18.44 -2.87
N GLN A 154 -0.02 18.83 -4.15
CA GLN A 154 0.32 20.21 -4.54
C GLN A 154 -0.69 21.21 -4.01
N PHE A 155 -1.99 20.93 -4.14
CA PHE A 155 -3.06 21.79 -3.62
C PHE A 155 -2.98 21.96 -2.10
N ARG A 156 -2.71 20.87 -1.36
CA ARG A 156 -2.52 20.93 0.10
C ARG A 156 -1.26 21.67 0.53
N ARG A 157 -0.21 21.67 -0.29
CA ARG A 157 1.05 22.40 -0.03
C ARG A 157 0.96 23.88 -0.37
N ASP A 158 0.41 24.20 -1.54
CA ASP A 158 0.27 25.56 -2.05
C ASP A 158 -0.99 25.66 -2.94
N PRO A 159 -2.12 26.16 -2.37
CA PRO A 159 -3.35 26.35 -3.12
C PRO A 159 -3.26 27.40 -4.24
N THR A 160 -2.26 28.29 -4.19
CA THR A 160 -2.07 29.38 -5.16
C THR A 160 -1.19 29.00 -6.34
N HIS A 161 -0.64 27.78 -6.34
CA HIS A 161 0.25 27.32 -7.40
C HIS A 161 -0.49 27.28 -8.76
N PRO A 162 0.10 27.78 -9.86
CA PRO A 162 -0.58 27.93 -11.16
C PRO A 162 -1.11 26.61 -11.75
N SER A 163 -0.59 25.46 -11.31
CA SER A 163 -1.08 24.13 -11.74
C SER A 163 -2.36 23.67 -11.07
N VAL A 164 -2.79 24.31 -9.97
CA VAL A 164 -3.99 23.94 -9.19
C VAL A 164 -4.94 25.11 -8.94
N ALA A 165 -4.48 26.35 -9.12
CA ALA A 165 -5.25 27.57 -8.87
C ALA A 165 -6.54 27.71 -9.71
N GLY A 166 -6.62 27.04 -10.87
CA GLY A 166 -7.80 27.04 -11.74
C GLY A 166 -8.73 25.84 -11.59
N LEU A 167 -8.49 24.95 -10.62
CA LEU A 167 -9.27 23.73 -10.44
C LEU A 167 -10.50 23.99 -9.54
N GLU A 168 -11.60 23.29 -9.83
CA GLU A 168 -12.79 23.32 -8.98
C GLU A 168 -12.49 22.60 -7.66
N THR A 169 -12.71 23.29 -6.54
CA THR A 169 -12.37 22.79 -5.19
C THR A 169 -13.62 22.49 -4.39
N ILE A 170 -13.60 21.41 -3.62
CA ILE A 170 -14.63 21.10 -2.63
C ILE A 170 -14.05 21.41 -1.25
N ALA A 171 -14.73 22.29 -0.50
CA ALA A 171 -14.36 22.57 0.88
C ALA A 171 -14.54 21.30 1.72
N THR A 172 -13.46 20.82 2.32
CA THR A 172 -13.52 19.69 3.26
C THR A 172 -13.58 20.22 4.70
N ALA A 173 -14.08 19.41 5.63
CA ALA A 173 -14.20 19.80 7.04
C ALA A 173 -12.86 20.21 7.70
N MET A 174 -11.73 19.95 7.05
CA MET A 174 -10.38 20.22 7.52
C MET A 174 -9.71 21.44 6.84
N GLY A 175 -10.44 22.19 5.99
CA GLY A 175 -9.90 23.29 5.17
C GLY A 175 -9.67 22.88 3.73
#